data_AF-A0A3B9BLT1-F1
#
_entry.id   AF-A0A3B9BLT1-F1
#
_cell.length_a   1.000
_cell.length_b   1.000
_cell.length_c   1.000
_cell.angle_alpha   90.00
_cell.angle_beta   90.00
_cell.angle_gamma   90.00
#
_symmetry.space_group_name_H-M   'P 1'
#
loop_
_entity.id
_entity.type
_entity.pdbx_description
1 polymer ?
#
loop_
_entity_poly.entity_id
_entity_poly.type
_entity_poly.pdbx_seq_one_letter_code
_entity_poly.pdbx_strand_id
1 'polypeptide(L)' 'RNFYSAQTTAFFLFQLAFCGTAVTIVSGAVAERMKFSGYLIVAGLLSGIVYPVFGHWAW' A
#
# COMPACT_ATOMS: atom_id res chain seq x y z
N ARG A 1 17.42 -23.71 1.04
CA ARG A 1 17.50 -22.53 0.14
C ARG A 1 16.14 -22.08 -0.42
N ASN A 2 15.09 -22.92 -0.44
CA ASN A 2 13.76 -22.56 -0.95
C ASN A 2 12.79 -21.97 0.10
N PHE A 3 13.14 -21.99 1.39
CA PHE A 3 12.25 -21.49 2.45
C PHE A 3 12.31 -19.95 2.53
N TYR A 4 13.51 -19.35 2.48
CA TYR A 4 13.69 -17.90 2.58
C TYR A 4 12.87 -17.09 1.55
N SER A 5 12.65 -17.62 0.35
CA SER A 5 11.84 -16.94 -0.67
C SER A 5 10.35 -16.99 -0.31
N ALA A 6 9.85 -18.09 0.25
CA ALA A 6 8.45 -18.23 0.65
C ALA A 6 8.11 -17.32 1.85
N GLN A 7 8.97 -17.27 2.88
CA GLN A 7 8.78 -16.35 4.02
C GLN A 7 8.82 -14.88 3.58
N THR A 8 9.79 -14.49 2.74
CA THR A 8 9.90 -13.11 2.24
C THR A 8 8.69 -12.73 1.37
N THR A 9 8.24 -13.65 0.51
CA THR A 9 7.05 -13.43 -0.34
C THR A 9 5.77 -13.34 0.48
N ALA A 10 5.61 -14.19 1.50
CA ALA A 10 4.46 -14.14 2.40
C ALA A 10 4.41 -12.82 3.19
N PHE A 11 5.55 -12.36 3.71
CA PHE A 11 5.64 -11.06 4.40
C PHE A 11 5.36 -9.89 3.45
N PHE A 12 5.87 -9.96 2.21
CA PHE A 12 5.56 -8.97 1.19
C PHE A 12 4.08 -8.93 0.82
N LEU A 13 3.43 -10.09 0.63
CA LEU A 13 1.99 -10.17 0.32
C LEU A 13 1.11 -9.69 1.48
N PHE A 14 1.51 -10.00 2.72
CA PHE A 14 0.86 -9.47 3.91
C PHE A 14 0.91 -7.94 3.92
N GLN A 15 2.09 -7.37 3.69
CA GLN A 15 2.29 -5.93 3.58
C GLN A 15 1.53 -5.30 2.40
N LEU A 16 1.55 -5.93 1.23
CA LEU A 16 0.79 -5.51 0.05
C LEU A 16 -0.72 -5.43 0.34
N ALA A 17 -1.27 -6.39 1.10
CA ALA A 17 -2.69 -6.41 1.44
C ALA A 17 -3.11 -5.18 2.25
N PHE A 18 -2.37 -4.81 3.30
CA PHE A 18 -2.66 -3.61 4.09
C PHE A 18 -2.45 -2.32 3.29
N CYS A 19 -1.42 -2.28 2.43
CA CYS A 19 -1.22 -1.16 1.51
C CYS A 19 -2.45 -0.98 0.60
N GLY A 20 -2.93 -2.07 0.01
CA GLY A 20 -4.12 -2.08 -0.84
C GLY A 20 -5.38 -1.65 -0.09
N THR A 21 -5.57 -2.09 1.15
CA THR A 21 -6.70 -1.67 1.99
C THR A 21 -6.64 -0.15 2.26
N ALA A 22 -5.48 0.40 2.60
CA ALA A 22 -5.32 1.83 2.84
C ALA A 22 -5.66 2.66 1.59
N VAL A 23 -5.15 2.26 0.42
CA VAL A 23 -5.48 2.92 -0.86
C VAL A 23 -6.99 2.85 -1.16
N THR A 24 -7.62 1.72 -0.85
CA THR A 24 -9.08 1.54 -1.04
C THR A 24 -9.91 2.41 -0.10
N ILE A 25 -9.51 2.55 1.17
CA ILE A 25 -10.16 3.47 2.12
C ILE A 25 -10.06 4.90 1.62
N VAL A 26 -8.89 5.31 1.14
CA VAL A 26 -8.69 6.66 0.59
C VAL A 26 -9.51 6.87 -0.69
N SER A 27 -9.69 5.82 -1.51
CA SER A 27 -10.64 5.84 -2.63
C SER A 27 -12.06 6.16 -2.18
N GLY A 28 -12.54 5.50 -1.12
CA GLY A 28 -13.86 5.75 -0.54
C GLY A 28 -14.00 7.15 0.08
N ALA A 29 -12.97 7.64 0.78
CA ALA A 29 -12.96 8.97 1.38
C ALA A 29 -12.98 10.10 0.35
N VAL A 30 -12.47 9.83 -0.84
CA VAL A 30 -12.31 10.79 -1.93
C VAL A 30 -13.40 10.66 -3.00
N ALA A 31 -14.33 9.71 -2.82
CA ALA A 31 -15.46 9.52 -3.71
C ALA A 31 -16.17 10.86 -3.99
N GLU A 32 -16.49 11.12 -5.26
CA GLU A 32 -17.24 12.29 -5.75
C GLU A 32 -16.51 13.65 -5.77
N ARG A 33 -15.33 13.79 -5.14
CA ARG A 33 -14.64 15.09 -5.01
C ARG A 33 -13.30 15.18 -5.75
N MET A 34 -12.71 14.08 -6.23
CA MET A 34 -11.46 14.12 -7.01
C MET A 34 -11.55 13.56 -8.42
N LYS A 35 -10.73 14.14 -9.30
CA LYS A 35 -10.45 13.65 -10.65
C LYS A 35 -9.63 12.36 -10.57
N PHE A 36 -9.87 11.44 -11.50
CA PHE A 36 -9.15 10.15 -11.60
C PHE A 36 -7.62 10.28 -11.57
N SER A 37 -7.08 11.35 -12.17
CA SER A 37 -5.64 11.64 -12.13
C SER A 37 -5.12 11.94 -10.70
N GLY A 38 -5.90 12.63 -9.87
CA GLY A 38 -5.55 12.87 -8.47
C GLY A 38 -5.57 11.58 -7.64
N TYR A 39 -6.49 10.66 -7.95
CA TYR A 39 -6.54 9.36 -7.31
C TYR A 39 -5.29 8.51 -7.59
N LEU A 40 -4.79 8.50 -8.84
CA LEU A 40 -3.56 7.79 -9.20
C LEU A 40 -2.33 8.34 -8.46
N ILE A 41 -2.23 9.66 -8.29
CA ILE A 41 -1.13 10.29 -7.56
C ILE A 41 -1.18 9.89 -6.08
N VAL A 42 -2.35 9.92 -5.46
CA VAL A 42 -2.53 9.55 -4.05
C VAL A 42 -2.24 8.07 -3.84
N ALA A 43 -2.70 7.18 -4.73
CA ALA A 43 -2.38 5.75 -4.68
C ALA A 43 -0.87 5.49 -4.84
N GLY A 44 -0.19 6.22 -5.73
CA GLY A 44 1.26 6.16 -5.89
C GLY A 44 2.03 6.67 -4.68
N LEU A 45 1.59 7.77 -4.06
CA LEU A 45 2.20 8.32 -2.84
C LEU A 45 2.00 7.40 -1.64
N LEU A 46 0.81 6.80 -1.49
CA LEU A 46 0.51 5.85 -0.42
C LEU A 46 1.37 4.59 -0.52
N SER A 47 1.45 4.00 -1.71
CA SER A 47 2.24 2.78 -1.91
C SER A 47 3.76 3.02 -1.95
N GLY A 48 4.20 4.14 -2.52
CA GLY A 48 5.61 4.43 -2.75
C GLY A 48 6.33 5.16 -1.61
N ILE A 49 5.60 5.91 -0.78
CA ILE A 49 6.21 6.73 0.30
C ILE A 49 5.63 6.36 1.66
N VAL A 50 4.30 6.36 1.80
CA VAL A 50 3.68 6.12 3.10
C VAL A 50 3.96 4.69 3.57
N TYR A 51 3.77 3.71 2.70
CA TYR A 51 3.94 2.31 3.07
C TYR A 51 5.38 1.92 3.49
N PRO A 52 6.45 2.31 2.77
CA PRO A 52 7.82 2.02 3.22
C PRO A 52 8.22 2.78 4.49
N VAL A 53 7.72 4.00 4.69
CA VAL A 53 7.99 4.78 5.91
C VAL A 53 7.29 4.16 7.11
N PHE A 54 5.99 3.85 6.99
CA PHE A 54 5.24 3.21 8.07
C PHE A 54 5.72 1.78 8.35
N GLY A 55 6.09 1.02 7.31
CA GLY A 55 6.66 -0.31 7.47
C GLY A 55 8.00 -0.30 8.22
N HIS A 56 8.85 0.71 8.00
CA HIS A 56 10.10 0.89 8.73
C HIS A 56 9.93 1.42 10.17
N TRP A 57 8.82 2.08 10.46
CA TRP A 57 8.55 2.64 11.80
C TRP A 57 7.76 1.67 12.69
N ALA A 58 6.89 0.86 12.08
CA ALA A 58 6.07 -0.12 12.80
C ALA A 58 6.80 -1.45 13.05
N TRP A 59 7.88 -1.71 12.31
CA TRP A 59 8.71 -2.90 12.39
C TRP A 59 10.19 -2.56 12.23
#